data_AF-A0A2A4B2C7-F1
#
_entry.id   AF-A0A2A4B2C7-F1
#
_cell.length_a   1.000
_cell.length_b   1.000
_cell.length_c   1.000
_cell.angle_alpha   90.00
_cell.angle_beta   90.00
_cell.angle_gamma   90.00
#
_symmetry.space_group_name_H-M   'P 1'
#
loop_
_entity.id
_entity.type
_entity.pdbx_description
1 polymer ?
#
loop_
_entity_poly.entity_id
_entity_poly.type
_entity_poly.pdbx_seq_one_letter_code
_entity_poly.pdbx_strand_id
1 'polypeptide(L)'
;MPVAARLLPAGSWDRASACDRIALDHDARHRRRFHYVAAGGTAFLLDLPRAAVLAEGDGLALDDGRVIAVEAAPEPLMEARAPTPGAMMRLAWHIGNRHLPAQLGFDVIRLRRDHVIRDMLEGLGAEVVDVEAPFTPEQGAYAGGGGHAHGHHHRHHEHDHAH
;
A
#
# COMPACT_ATOMS: atom_id res chain seq x y z
N MET A 1 14.13 -19.98 -13.63
CA MET A 1 13.96 -18.76 -12.81
C MET A 1 12.95 -19.11 -11.73
N PRO A 2 13.27 -18.88 -10.45
CA PRO A 2 12.40 -19.26 -9.33
C PRO A 2 11.09 -18.46 -9.32
N VAL A 3 10.07 -19.04 -8.71
CA VAL A 3 8.72 -18.46 -8.59
C VAL A 3 8.39 -18.18 -7.13
N ALA A 4 7.99 -16.95 -6.83
CA ALA A 4 7.43 -16.54 -5.55
C ALA A 4 5.90 -16.69 -5.58
N ALA A 5 5.39 -17.81 -5.05
CA ALA A 5 3.95 -18.09 -5.02
C ALA A 5 3.31 -17.86 -3.64
N ARG A 6 4.11 -17.57 -2.61
CA ARG A 6 3.64 -17.41 -1.23
C ARG A 6 4.27 -16.19 -0.56
N LEU A 7 3.40 -15.41 0.08
CA LEU A 7 3.78 -14.29 0.95
C LEU A 7 3.95 -14.80 2.38
N LEU A 8 5.02 -14.37 3.05
CA LEU A 8 5.28 -14.55 4.46
C LEU A 8 5.01 -13.20 5.15
N PRO A 9 3.93 -13.07 5.92
CA PRO A 9 3.63 -11.82 6.61
C PRO A 9 4.78 -11.35 7.51
N ALA A 10 5.00 -10.03 7.58
CA ALA A 10 5.95 -9.45 8.52
C ALA A 10 5.76 -10.00 9.95
N GLY A 11 6.86 -10.43 10.57
CA GLY A 11 6.85 -11.06 11.90
C GLY A 11 6.57 -12.58 11.91
N SER A 12 6.16 -13.19 10.78
CA SER A 12 5.96 -14.64 10.67
C SER A 12 7.20 -15.41 10.18
N TRP A 13 8.30 -14.71 9.89
CA TRP A 13 9.54 -15.27 9.35
C TRP A 13 10.74 -14.44 9.81
N ASP A 14 11.94 -15.02 9.75
CA ASP A 14 13.17 -14.33 10.13
C ASP A 14 13.70 -13.50 8.96
N ARG A 15 13.56 -12.17 9.04
CA ARG A 15 14.05 -11.24 8.00
C ARG A 15 15.56 -11.36 7.77
N ALA A 16 16.35 -11.76 8.78
CA ALA A 16 17.79 -11.94 8.62
C ALA A 16 18.15 -13.15 7.74
N SER A 17 17.21 -14.09 7.55
CA SER A 17 17.37 -15.24 6.65
C SER A 17 17.12 -14.93 5.17
N ALA A 18 16.73 -13.69 4.84
CA ALA A 18 16.50 -13.27 3.46
C ALA A 18 17.79 -13.38 2.62
N CYS A 19 17.67 -13.98 1.43
CA CYS A 19 18.82 -14.10 0.53
C CYS A 19 19.05 -12.84 -0.33
N ASP A 20 18.03 -12.01 -0.49
CA ASP A 20 18.03 -10.76 -1.24
C ASP A 20 16.85 -9.89 -0.78
N ARG A 21 16.75 -8.65 -1.28
CA ARG A 21 15.69 -7.70 -0.95
C ARG A 21 15.21 -6.94 -2.18
N ILE A 22 13.94 -6.57 -2.17
CA ILE A 22 13.34 -5.73 -3.21
C ILE A 22 12.67 -4.52 -2.58
N ALA A 23 13.10 -3.33 -3.01
CA ALA A 23 12.48 -2.07 -2.62
C ALA A 23 11.45 -1.66 -3.67
N LEU A 24 10.20 -1.48 -3.26
CA LEU A 24 9.07 -1.14 -4.12
C LEU A 24 8.33 0.07 -3.55
N ASP A 25 7.92 1.02 -4.40
CA ASP A 25 7.01 2.09 -4.00
C ASP A 25 5.59 1.56 -3.76
N HIS A 26 4.69 2.37 -3.22
CA HIS A 26 3.33 1.93 -2.92
C HIS A 26 2.56 1.38 -4.14
N ASP A 27 2.73 1.98 -5.33
CA ASP A 27 2.03 1.53 -6.55
C ASP A 27 2.55 0.19 -7.07
N ALA A 28 3.83 -0.09 -6.87
CA ALA A 28 4.46 -1.35 -7.22
C ALA A 28 4.18 -2.47 -6.19
N ARG A 29 3.68 -2.13 -4.99
CA ARG A 29 3.39 -3.10 -3.94
C ARG A 29 2.01 -3.74 -4.04
N HIS A 30 1.09 -3.27 -4.88
CA HIS A 30 -0.16 -4.00 -5.16
C HIS A 30 -0.05 -4.85 -6.43
N ARG A 31 0.35 -6.12 -6.30
CA ARG A 31 0.63 -7.00 -7.45
C ARG A 31 0.15 -8.42 -7.22
N ARG A 32 -0.25 -9.07 -8.32
CA ARG A 32 -0.49 -10.52 -8.38
C ARG A 32 0.67 -11.23 -9.06
N ARG A 33 1.01 -10.78 -10.26
CA ARG A 33 2.00 -11.43 -11.11
C ARG A 33 2.91 -10.39 -11.74
N PHE A 34 4.22 -10.52 -11.56
CA PHE A 34 5.21 -9.58 -12.10
C PHE A 34 6.60 -10.20 -12.11
N HIS A 35 7.42 -9.82 -13.08
CA HIS A 35 8.83 -10.22 -13.12
C HIS A 35 9.68 -9.18 -12.38
N TYR A 36 10.40 -9.63 -11.36
CA TYR A 36 11.25 -8.76 -10.55
C TYR A 36 12.72 -9.15 -10.65
N VAL A 37 13.57 -8.16 -10.43
CA VAL A 37 15.00 -8.33 -10.15
C VAL A 37 15.26 -7.64 -8.83
N ALA A 38 15.64 -8.42 -7.81
CA ALA A 38 15.98 -7.91 -6.49
C ALA A 38 17.32 -7.16 -6.51
N ALA A 39 17.65 -6.45 -5.44
CA ALA A 39 18.81 -5.57 -5.35
C ALA A 39 20.14 -6.29 -5.59
N GLY A 40 20.26 -7.55 -5.15
CA GLY A 40 21.42 -8.42 -5.37
C GLY A 40 21.44 -9.09 -6.75
N GLY A 41 20.52 -8.76 -7.65
CA GLY A 41 20.43 -9.33 -9.00
C GLY A 41 19.60 -10.60 -9.09
N THR A 42 18.96 -11.06 -8.01
CA THR A 42 18.10 -12.24 -8.04
C THR A 42 16.85 -11.96 -8.87
N ALA A 43 16.77 -12.53 -10.07
CA ALA A 43 15.57 -12.49 -10.91
C ALA A 43 14.57 -13.57 -10.49
N PHE A 44 13.30 -13.20 -10.34
CA PHE A 44 12.23 -14.12 -9.97
C PHE A 44 10.88 -13.69 -10.54
N LEU A 45 9.94 -14.63 -10.65
CA LEU A 45 8.54 -14.35 -11.00
C LEU A 45 7.71 -14.30 -9.73
N LEU A 46 7.08 -13.17 -9.42
CA LEU A 46 5.94 -13.14 -8.51
C LEU A 46 4.73 -13.77 -9.23
N ASP A 47 4.08 -14.76 -8.62
CA ASP A 47 2.83 -15.33 -9.12
C ASP A 47 1.93 -15.78 -7.96
N LEU A 48 1.22 -14.81 -7.38
CA LEU A 48 0.31 -15.04 -6.27
C LEU A 48 -1.07 -15.52 -6.77
N PRO A 49 -1.81 -16.29 -5.95
CA PRO A 49 -3.17 -16.70 -6.28
C PRO A 49 -4.12 -15.52 -6.56
N ARG A 50 -3.91 -14.39 -5.88
CA ARG A 50 -4.66 -13.13 -6.02
C ARG A 50 -3.71 -11.95 -5.86
N ALA A 51 -4.11 -10.76 -6.33
CA ALA A 51 -3.35 -9.55 -6.06
C ALA A 51 -3.30 -9.31 -4.54
N ALA A 52 -2.11 -9.00 -4.04
CA ALA A 52 -1.87 -8.67 -2.65
C ALA A 52 -1.06 -7.38 -2.54
N VAL A 53 -1.18 -6.71 -1.40
CA VAL A 53 -0.25 -5.65 -1.01
C VAL A 53 0.97 -6.31 -0.40
N LEU A 54 2.14 -6.07 -0.98
CA LEU A 54 3.44 -6.47 -0.46
C LEU A 54 3.85 -5.42 0.58
N ALA A 55 3.70 -5.70 1.86
CA ALA A 55 3.98 -4.74 2.92
C ALA A 55 5.48 -4.70 3.25
N GLU A 56 5.91 -3.61 3.89
CA GLU A 56 7.24 -3.51 4.49
C GLU A 56 7.46 -4.69 5.46
N GLY A 57 8.57 -5.42 5.28
CA GLY A 57 8.94 -6.54 6.13
C GLY A 57 8.30 -7.88 5.76
N ASP A 58 7.44 -7.93 4.75
CA ASP A 58 6.97 -9.20 4.19
C ASP A 58 8.12 -9.97 3.51
N GLY A 59 7.98 -11.29 3.43
CA GLY A 59 8.88 -12.17 2.71
C GLY A 59 8.19 -12.80 1.50
N LEU A 60 8.88 -12.87 0.37
CA LEU A 60 8.45 -13.62 -0.81
C LEU A 60 9.17 -14.95 -0.83
N ALA A 61 8.45 -16.03 -0.49
CA ALA A 61 9.01 -17.38 -0.48
C ALA A 61 9.10 -17.92 -1.91
N LEU A 62 10.32 -18.19 -2.34
CA LEU A 62 10.63 -18.83 -3.63
C LEU A 62 10.40 -20.34 -3.55
N ASP A 63 10.11 -20.94 -4.69
CA ASP A 63 9.94 -22.39 -4.87
C ASP A 63 11.23 -23.20 -4.63
N ASP A 64 12.40 -22.55 -4.63
CA ASP A 64 13.69 -23.14 -4.28
C ASP A 64 14.07 -23.02 -2.78
N GLY A 65 13.14 -22.54 -1.96
CA GLY A 65 13.29 -22.43 -0.51
C GLY A 65 13.94 -21.14 -0.02
N ARG A 66 14.41 -20.27 -0.93
CA ARG A 66 14.91 -18.94 -0.58
C ARG A 66 13.78 -17.96 -0.29
N VAL A 67 14.11 -16.85 0.36
CA VAL A 67 13.17 -15.76 0.64
C VAL A 67 13.76 -14.43 0.19
N ILE A 68 12.94 -13.61 -0.48
CA ILE A 68 13.25 -12.22 -0.83
C ILE A 68 12.51 -11.30 0.15
N ALA A 69 13.23 -10.42 0.84
CA ALA A 69 12.60 -9.42 1.72
C ALA A 69 11.92 -8.32 0.90
N VAL A 70 10.71 -7.93 1.28
CA VAL A 70 10.02 -6.77 0.72
C VAL A 70 10.33 -5.54 1.57
N GLU A 71 10.75 -4.48 0.89
CA GLU A 71 11.00 -3.17 1.49
C GLU A 71 10.13 -2.11 0.79
N ALA A 72 9.57 -1.22 1.58
CA ALA A 72 8.92 -0.02 1.09
C ALA A 72 10.00 0.99 0.70
N ALA A 73 10.14 1.22 -0.61
CA ALA A 73 11.07 2.22 -1.12
C ALA A 73 10.68 3.62 -0.60
N PRO A 74 11.66 4.49 -0.28
CA PRO A 74 11.39 5.91 -0.12
C PRO A 74 10.75 6.47 -1.39
N GLU A 75 9.65 7.20 -1.23
CA GLU A 75 8.98 7.91 -2.31
C GLU A 75 8.69 9.37 -1.91
N PRO A 76 8.45 10.28 -2.87
CA PRO A 76 8.15 11.68 -2.60
C PRO A 76 6.77 11.84 -1.95
N LEU A 77 6.75 12.30 -0.71
CA LEU A 77 5.56 12.42 0.12
C LEU A 77 5.46 13.82 0.71
N MET A 78 4.34 14.06 1.37
CA MET A 78 4.14 15.20 2.25
C MET A 78 3.62 14.75 3.61
N GLU A 79 4.08 15.42 4.65
CA GLU A 79 3.64 15.23 6.03
C GLU A 79 2.85 16.46 6.47
N ALA A 80 1.62 16.21 6.94
CA ALA A 80 0.74 17.23 7.50
C ALA A 80 0.69 17.10 9.02
N ARG A 81 0.96 18.20 9.71
CA ARG A 81 0.88 18.33 11.17
C ARG A 81 -0.12 19.41 11.53
N ALA A 82 -0.75 19.26 12.69
CA ALA A 82 -1.72 20.21 13.20
C ALA A 82 -1.36 20.63 14.63
N PRO A 83 -1.64 21.88 15.04
CA PRO A 83 -1.24 22.40 16.34
C PRO A 83 -1.99 21.77 17.52
N THR A 84 -3.10 21.08 17.26
CA THR A 84 -3.91 20.43 18.30
C THR A 84 -4.47 19.09 17.81
N PRO A 85 -4.77 18.14 18.72
CA PRO A 85 -5.42 16.88 18.34
C PRO A 85 -6.78 17.07 17.65
N GLY A 86 -7.57 18.06 18.08
CA GLY A 86 -8.85 18.38 17.45
C GLY A 86 -8.68 18.86 16.00
N ALA A 87 -7.66 19.68 15.74
CA ALA A 87 -7.31 20.07 14.37
C ALA A 87 -6.81 18.87 13.55
N MET A 88 -5.98 17.99 14.14
CA MET A 88 -5.52 16.77 13.49
C MET A 88 -6.68 15.85 13.07
N MET A 89 -7.67 15.65 13.94
CA MET A 89 -8.88 14.87 13.62
C MET A 89 -9.66 15.46 12.45
N ARG A 90 -9.74 16.79 12.35
CA ARG A 90 -10.39 17.47 11.21
C ARG A 90 -9.60 17.26 9.92
N LEU A 91 -8.27 17.33 9.96
CA LEU A 91 -7.43 17.01 8.79
C LEU A 91 -7.67 15.56 8.34
N ALA A 92 -7.59 14.60 9.27
CA ALA A 92 -7.85 13.19 8.99
C ALA A 92 -9.25 12.98 8.36
N TRP A 93 -10.28 13.66 8.89
CA TRP A 93 -11.62 13.67 8.29
C TRP A 93 -11.57 14.15 6.84
N HIS A 94 -10.95 15.31 6.55
CA HIS A 94 -10.99 15.91 5.21
C HIS A 94 -10.20 15.10 4.18
N ILE A 95 -9.12 14.47 4.62
CA ILE A 95 -8.32 13.52 3.85
C ILE A 95 -9.14 12.28 3.54
N GLY A 96 -9.73 11.65 4.56
CA GLY A 96 -10.53 10.43 4.42
C GLY A 96 -11.75 10.62 3.52
N ASN A 97 -12.45 11.76 3.60
CA ASN A 97 -13.60 12.06 2.73
C ASN A 97 -13.25 12.27 1.26
N ARG A 98 -11.95 12.38 0.94
CA ARG A 98 -11.46 12.41 -0.43
C ARG A 98 -10.93 11.06 -0.90
N HIS A 99 -11.03 10.03 -0.06
CA HIS A 99 -10.51 8.69 -0.35
C HIS A 99 -9.02 8.69 -0.71
N LEU A 100 -8.24 9.58 -0.10
CA LEU A 100 -6.81 9.64 -0.31
C LEU A 100 -6.10 8.55 0.51
N PRO A 101 -5.16 7.81 -0.07
CA PRO A 101 -4.23 6.99 0.70
C PRO A 101 -3.49 7.89 1.70
N ALA A 102 -3.55 7.52 2.98
CA ALA A 102 -2.90 8.26 4.04
C ALA A 102 -2.35 7.29 5.08
N GLN A 103 -1.14 7.56 5.53
CA GLN A 103 -0.52 6.86 6.66
C GLN A 103 -0.68 7.72 7.90
N LEU A 104 -1.30 7.17 8.94
CA LEU A 104 -1.57 7.89 10.19
C LEU A 104 -0.45 7.61 11.19
N GLY A 105 0.23 8.67 11.61
CA GLY A 105 1.13 8.67 12.77
C GLY A 105 0.44 9.30 13.99
N PHE A 106 1.15 9.34 15.12
CA PHE A 106 0.63 9.93 16.35
C PHE A 106 0.35 11.45 16.20
N ASP A 107 1.28 12.18 15.57
CA ASP A 107 1.26 13.63 15.43
C ASP A 107 1.41 14.10 13.97
N VAL A 108 1.26 13.19 13.02
CA VAL A 108 1.46 13.45 11.59
C VAL A 108 0.57 12.58 10.73
N ILE A 109 0.10 13.13 9.61
CA ILE A 109 -0.51 12.36 8.53
C ILE A 109 0.39 12.46 7.32
N ARG A 110 0.85 11.32 6.80
CA ARG A 110 1.67 11.26 5.59
C ARG A 110 0.81 10.91 4.39
N LEU A 111 0.99 11.63 3.29
CA LEU A 111 0.29 11.44 2.02
C LEU A 111 1.26 11.55 0.85
N ARG A 112 0.82 11.13 -0.34
CA ARG A 112 1.54 11.45 -1.57
C ARG A 112 1.61 12.95 -1.80
N ARG A 113 2.72 13.40 -2.36
CA ARG A 113 2.91 14.81 -2.73
C ARG A 113 1.88 15.22 -3.77
N ASP A 114 1.01 16.16 -3.40
CA ASP A 114 -0.02 16.73 -4.26
C ASP A 114 -0.24 18.20 -3.87
N HIS A 115 -0.08 19.12 -4.82
CA HIS A 115 -0.18 20.56 -4.55
C HIS A 115 -1.61 21.02 -4.22
N VAL A 116 -2.64 20.40 -4.81
CA VAL A 116 -4.04 20.74 -4.53
C VAL A 116 -4.41 20.30 -3.12
N ILE A 117 -3.96 19.11 -2.73
CA ILE A 117 -4.18 18.60 -1.37
C ILE A 117 -3.35 19.40 -0.36
N ARG A 118 -2.11 19.79 -0.69
CA ARG A 118 -1.31 20.71 0.13
C ARG A 118 -2.06 22.01 0.42
N ASP A 119 -2.51 22.72 -0.61
CA ASP A 119 -3.19 24.01 -0.45
C ASP A 119 -4.45 23.88 0.43
N MET A 120 -5.19 22.77 0.27
CA MET A 120 -6.33 22.46 1.13
C MET A 120 -5.92 22.25 2.59
N LEU A 121 -4.87 21.48 2.85
CA LEU A 121 -4.40 21.18 4.21
C LEU A 121 -3.87 22.44 4.90
N GLU A 122 -3.07 23.25 4.20
CA GLU A 122 -2.57 24.54 4.69
C GLU A 122 -3.74 25.51 4.94
N GLY A 123 -4.75 25.54 4.07
CA GLY A 123 -5.98 26.32 4.29
C GLY A 123 -6.81 25.88 5.49
N LEU A 124 -6.65 24.62 5.94
CA LEU A 124 -7.24 24.10 7.18
C LEU A 124 -6.36 24.34 8.41
N GLY A 125 -5.21 25.01 8.24
CA GLY A 125 -4.27 25.35 9.30
C GLY A 125 -3.23 24.26 9.59
N ALA A 126 -2.98 23.35 8.65
CA ALA A 126 -1.90 22.38 8.76
C ALA A 126 -0.54 23.01 8.43
N GLU A 127 0.50 22.55 9.12
CA GLU A 127 1.88 22.67 8.63
C GLU A 127 2.16 21.49 7.70
N VAL A 128 2.58 21.75 6.47
CA VAL A 128 2.83 20.70 5.47
C VAL A 128 4.26 20.78 4.96
N VAL A 129 5.02 19.70 5.14
CA VAL A 129 6.42 19.59 4.70
C VAL A 129 6.59 18.45 3.70
N ASP A 130 7.48 18.62 2.73
CA ASP A 130 7.85 17.53 1.81
C ASP A 130 8.86 16.59 2.49
N VAL A 131 8.71 15.28 2.28
CA VAL A 131 9.64 14.26 2.79
C VAL A 131 9.88 13.17 1.75
N GLU A 132 11.06 12.55 1.79
CA GLU A 132 11.34 11.29 1.11
C GLU A 132 11.30 10.18 2.16
N ALA A 133 10.27 9.33 2.12
CA ALA A 133 10.08 8.30 3.13
C ALA A 133 9.32 7.09 2.58
N PRO A 134 9.43 5.91 3.22
CA PRO A 134 8.54 4.79 2.93
C PRO A 134 7.08 5.14 3.25
N PHE A 135 6.15 4.68 2.41
CA PHE A 135 4.73 4.99 2.56
C PHE A 135 3.87 3.75 2.71
N THR A 136 3.32 3.49 3.90
CA THR A 136 2.39 2.38 4.15
C THR A 136 1.06 2.95 4.61
N PRO A 137 0.17 3.35 3.68
CA PRO A 137 -1.12 3.93 4.04
C PRO A 137 -2.02 2.93 4.76
N GLU A 138 -2.92 3.45 5.58
CA GLU A 138 -3.95 2.67 6.26
C GLU A 138 -4.82 1.93 5.24
N GLN A 139 -5.09 0.65 5.53
CA GLN A 139 -6.05 -0.11 4.73
C GLN A 139 -7.47 0.19 5.20
N GLY A 140 -8.42 0.27 4.27
CA GLY A 140 -9.83 0.48 4.62
C GLY A 140 -10.36 -0.61 5.55
N ALA A 141 -11.33 -0.27 6.39
CA ALA A 141 -11.88 -1.16 7.43
C ALA A 141 -12.40 -2.52 6.92
N TYR A 142 -12.69 -2.63 5.61
CA TYR A 142 -13.19 -3.85 4.97
C TYR A 142 -12.10 -4.66 4.24
N ALA A 143 -10.84 -4.23 4.29
CA ALA A 143 -9.73 -4.96 3.67
C ALA A 143 -9.31 -6.21 4.46
N GLY A 144 -9.69 -6.32 5.75
CA GLY A 144 -9.21 -7.34 6.68
C GLY A 144 -10.08 -8.60 6.87
N GLY A 145 -11.16 -8.78 6.11
CA GLY A 145 -11.99 -9.99 6.17
C GLY A 145 -11.50 -11.04 5.15
N GLY A 146 -11.33 -12.29 5.59
CA GLY A 146 -10.91 -13.43 4.76
C GLY A 146 -11.46 -13.42 3.32
N GLY A 147 -10.59 -13.73 2.35
CA GLY A 147 -10.75 -13.20 1.00
C GLY A 147 -12.06 -13.48 0.28
N HIS A 148 -12.76 -12.42 -0.12
CA HIS A 148 -13.89 -12.43 -1.05
C HIS A 148 -13.87 -11.09 -1.82
N ALA A 149 -13.69 -11.10 -3.15
CA ALA A 149 -14.75 -11.13 -4.15
C ALA A 149 -15.44 -9.77 -4.37
N HIS A 150 -15.04 -9.06 -5.42
CA HIS A 150 -15.93 -8.22 -6.21
C HIS A 150 -15.59 -8.37 -7.70
N GLY A 151 -16.04 -9.49 -8.27
CA GLY A 151 -16.35 -9.53 -9.69
C GLY A 151 -17.73 -8.90 -9.87
N HIS A 152 -17.77 -7.63 -10.27
CA HIS A 152 -19.03 -6.99 -10.69
C HIS A 152 -19.38 -7.50 -12.09
N HIS A 153 -20.07 -8.65 -12.15
CA HIS A 153 -20.94 -8.94 -13.28
C HIS A 153 -22.17 -8.03 -13.17
N HIS A 154 -22.18 -6.94 -13.92
CA HIS A 154 -23.42 -6.22 -14.22
C HIS A 154 -24.29 -7.13 -15.11
N ARG A 155 -25.22 -7.87 -14.50
CA ARG A 155 -26.40 -8.37 -15.22
C ARG A 155 -27.39 -7.22 -15.29
N HIS A 156 -27.52 -6.63 -16.48
CA HIS A 156 -28.67 -5.80 -16.81
C HIS A 156 -29.92 -6.68 -16.77
N HIS A 157 -30.85 -6.37 -15.87
CA HIS A 157 -32.22 -6.84 -15.99
C HIS A 157 -32.92 -5.94 -17.00
N GLU A 158 -33.13 -6.46 -18.21
CA GLU A 158 -34.12 -5.95 -19.14
C GLU A 158 -35.51 -6.20 -18.53
N HIS A 159 -36.25 -5.12 -18.27
CA HIS A 159 -37.68 -5.19 -18.05
C HIS A 159 -38.35 -5.15 -19.42
N ASP A 160 -38.71 -6.33 -19.91
CA ASP A 160 -39.54 -6.46 -21.10
C ASP A 160 -41.01 -6.20 -20.70
N HIS A 161 -41.58 -5.11 -21.23
CA HIS A 161 -43.01 -4.81 -21.15
C HIS A 161 -43.67 -5.36 -22.41
N ALA A 162 -44.33 -6.52 -22.29
CA ALA A 162 -45.18 -7.06 -23.34
C ALA A 162 -46.66 -6.97 -22.94
N HIS A 163 -47.37 -6.17 -23.74
CA HIS A 163 -48.79 -6.17 -24.14
C HIS A 163 -49.89 -6.58 -23.15
#